data_AF-A0A226XAN1-F1
#
_entry.id   AF-A0A226XAN1-F1
#
_cell.length_a   1.000
_cell.length_b   1.000
_cell.length_c   1.000
_cell.angle_alpha   90.00
_cell.angle_beta   90.00
_cell.angle_gamma   90.00
#
_symmetry.space_group_name_H-M   'P 1'
#
loop_
_entity.id
_entity.type
_entity.pdbx_description
1 polymer ?
#
loop_
_entity_poly.entity_id
_entity_poly.type
_entity_poly.pdbx_seq_one_letter_code
_entity_poly.pdbx_strand_id
1 'polypeptide(L)'
;MSAKKIVVYGIPNCDTVRKARVWLEEHDVPFEFHDFKKAGVNTALLQDWLKDVTLDELINRRGTTWRGLSDTYKDEAGSTAGAIALMIHKPSIIKRPVLVVNGRVKSLGFDADKYEALFV
;
A
#
# COMPACT_ATOMS: atom_id res chain seq x y z
N MET A 1 22.66 -4.68 15.76
CA MET A 1 21.19 -4.74 15.80
C MET A 1 20.67 -3.98 14.60
N SER A 2 20.09 -4.65 13.61
CA SER A 2 19.61 -3.97 12.40
C SER A 2 18.37 -3.17 12.73
N ALA A 3 18.41 -1.86 12.54
CA ALA A 3 17.24 -1.00 12.66
C ALA A 3 16.15 -1.49 11.69
N LYS A 4 14.91 -1.69 12.18
CA LYS A 4 13.77 -2.05 11.32
C LYS A 4 13.52 -0.88 10.38
N LYS A 5 13.64 -1.07 9.06
CA LYS A 5 13.26 -0.04 8.09
C LYS A 5 11.75 -0.14 7.84
N ILE A 6 11.01 0.85 8.33
CA ILE A 6 9.54 0.89 8.24
C ILE A 6 9.16 1.99 7.26
N VAL A 7 8.35 1.65 6.26
CA VAL A 7 7.87 2.59 5.26
C VAL A 7 6.35 2.46 5.14
N VAL A 8 5.67 3.59 5.27
CA VAL A 8 4.23 3.72 5.07
C VAL A 8 3.99 4.36 3.72
N TYR A 9 3.35 3.61 2.82
CA TYR A 9 3.04 4.09 1.48
C TYR A 9 1.57 4.51 1.39
N GLY A 10 1.31 5.68 0.81
CA GLY A 10 -0.06 6.13 0.63
C GLY A 10 -0.17 7.55 0.09
N ILE A 11 -1.23 8.25 0.49
CA ILE A 11 -1.42 9.68 0.23
C ILE A 11 -1.73 10.40 1.53
N PRO A 12 -1.32 11.67 1.69
CA PRO A 12 -1.53 12.41 2.94
C PRO A 12 -3.02 12.66 3.24
N ASN A 13 -3.85 12.80 2.19
CA ASN A 13 -5.27 13.12 2.31
C ASN A 13 -6.15 11.85 2.44
N CYS A 14 -5.65 10.80 3.09
CA CYS A 14 -6.41 9.58 3.34
C CYS A 14 -6.46 9.30 4.85
N ASP A 15 -7.66 9.15 5.39
CA ASP A 15 -7.85 9.03 6.84
C ASP A 15 -7.19 7.77 7.42
N THR A 16 -7.24 6.64 6.72
CA THR A 16 -6.54 5.42 7.16
C THR A 16 -5.03 5.58 7.15
N VAL A 17 -4.46 6.32 6.19
CA VAL A 17 -3.02 6.63 6.17
C VAL A 17 -2.66 7.54 7.34
N ARG A 18 -3.49 8.54 7.64
CA ARG A 18 -3.30 9.41 8.80
C ARG A 18 -3.32 8.60 10.10
N LYS A 19 -4.31 7.72 10.28
CA LYS A 19 -4.43 6.84 11.47
C LYS A 19 -3.20 5.95 11.65
N ALA A 20 -2.71 5.34 10.57
CA ALA A 20 -1.49 4.52 10.64
C ALA A 20 -0.25 5.31 11.06
N ARG A 21 -0.07 6.53 10.53
CA ARG A 21 1.07 7.38 10.90
C ARG A 21 0.96 7.82 12.36
N VAL A 22 -0.20 8.29 12.79
CA VAL A 22 -0.45 8.70 14.17
C VAL A 22 -0.18 7.54 15.13
N TRP A 23 -0.66 6.33 14.84
CA TRP A 23 -0.39 5.16 15.68
C TRP A 23 1.11 4.88 15.82
N LEU A 24 1.87 4.95 14.71
CA LEU A 24 3.32 4.74 14.73
C LEU A 24 4.05 5.84 15.51
N GLU A 25 3.61 7.10 15.38
CA GLU A 25 4.12 8.24 16.14
C GLU A 25 3.84 8.07 17.64
N GLU A 26 2.63 7.64 18.02
CA GLU A 26 2.23 7.40 19.42
C GLU A 26 3.02 6.28 20.09
N HIS A 27 3.52 5.30 19.32
CA HIS A 27 4.30 4.17 19.82
C HIS A 27 5.82 4.36 19.66
N ASP A 28 6.29 5.57 19.33
CA ASP A 28 7.70 5.90 19.10
C ASP A 28 8.37 4.96 18.07
N VAL A 29 7.61 4.60 17.03
CA VAL A 29 8.10 3.73 15.96
C VAL A 29 8.57 4.60 14.80
N PRO A 30 9.88 4.69 14.50
CA PRO A 30 10.37 5.51 13.39
C PRO A 30 9.96 4.92 12.04
N PHE A 31 9.35 5.74 11.18
CA PHE A 31 8.92 5.33 9.83
C PHE A 31 9.19 6.40 8.77
N GLU A 32 9.35 5.96 7.53
CA GLU A 32 9.38 6.81 6.34
C GLU A 32 7.97 6.86 5.72
N PHE A 33 7.51 8.03 5.28
CA PHE A 33 6.26 8.16 4.54
C PHE A 33 6.51 8.38 3.06
N HIS A 34 6.00 7.48 2.21
CA HIS A 34 6.10 7.58 0.76
C HIS A 34 4.75 7.97 0.15
N ASP A 35 4.69 9.19 -0.40
CA ASP A 35 3.49 9.72 -1.03
C ASP A 35 3.42 9.31 -2.52
N PHE A 36 2.40 8.55 -2.88
CA PHE A 36 2.13 8.12 -4.26
C PHE A 36 1.92 9.29 -5.22
N LYS A 37 1.42 10.44 -4.76
CA LYS A 37 1.22 11.61 -5.63
C LYS A 37 2.53 12.35 -5.92
N LYS A 38 3.47 12.36 -4.97
CA LYS A 38 4.73 13.10 -5.11
C LYS A 38 5.85 12.23 -5.68
N ALA A 39 6.00 11.02 -5.14
CA ALA A 39 7.09 10.10 -5.48
C ALA A 39 6.65 9.03 -6.49
N GLY A 40 5.35 8.91 -6.77
CA GLY A 40 4.84 7.89 -7.68
C GLY A 40 4.96 6.47 -7.13
N VAL A 41 4.61 5.51 -7.97
CA VAL A 41 4.82 4.08 -7.74
C VAL A 41 5.47 3.52 -8.99
N ASN A 42 6.45 2.64 -8.85
CA ASN A 42 7.16 2.05 -9.98
C ASN A 42 6.92 0.53 -10.04
N THR A 43 7.26 -0.05 -11.19
CA THR A 43 7.10 -1.48 -11.44
C THR A 43 7.87 -2.34 -10.44
N ALA A 44 9.12 -1.99 -10.13
CA ALA A 44 9.97 -2.78 -9.24
C ALA A 44 9.37 -2.88 -7.82
N LEU A 45 8.88 -1.75 -7.28
CA LEU A 45 8.24 -1.69 -5.98
C LEU A 45 6.97 -2.54 -5.92
N LEU A 46 6.13 -2.46 -6.95
CA LEU A 46 4.91 -3.26 -7.05
C LEU A 46 5.25 -4.75 -7.18
N GLN A 47 6.26 -5.11 -7.98
CA GLN A 47 6.73 -6.48 -8.09
C GLN A 47 7.25 -7.02 -6.76
N ASP A 48 7.96 -6.20 -5.99
CA ASP A 48 8.43 -6.59 -4.66
C ASP A 48 7.28 -6.82 -3.70
N TRP A 49 6.25 -5.97 -3.71
CA TRP A 49 5.06 -6.19 -2.87
C TRP A 49 4.32 -7.47 -3.24
N LEU A 50 4.24 -7.78 -4.53
CA LEU A 50 3.57 -8.97 -5.01
C LEU A 50 4.29 -10.28 -4.67
N LYS A 51 5.48 -10.23 -4.07
CA LYS A 51 6.14 -11.40 -3.47
C LYS A 51 5.52 -11.77 -2.12
N ASP A 52 4.93 -10.81 -1.41
CA ASP A 52 4.36 -10.99 -0.07
C ASP A 52 2.81 -11.01 -0.08
N VAL A 53 2.17 -10.30 -1.01
CA VAL A 53 0.71 -10.17 -1.09
C VAL A 53 0.19 -10.44 -2.50
N THR A 54 -1.08 -10.81 -2.62
CA THR A 54 -1.70 -11.01 -3.94
C THR A 54 -2.16 -9.68 -4.57
N LEU A 55 -2.32 -9.68 -5.90
CA LEU A 55 -2.88 -8.54 -6.65
C LEU A 55 -4.24 -8.11 -6.10
N ASP A 56 -5.08 -9.09 -5.76
CA ASP A 56 -6.45 -8.89 -5.28
C ASP A 56 -6.48 -8.23 -3.91
N GLU A 57 -5.48 -8.50 -3.09
CA GLU A 57 -5.32 -7.84 -1.81
C GLU A 57 -4.76 -6.43 -1.98
N LEU A 58 -3.79 -6.24 -2.86
CA LEU A 58 -3.14 -4.95 -3.10
C LEU A 58 -4.07 -3.94 -3.79
N ILE A 59 -4.93 -4.39 -4.70
CA ILE A 59 -5.91 -3.55 -5.39
C ILE A 59 -7.15 -3.39 -4.51
N ASN A 60 -7.60 -2.15 -4.33
CA ASN A 60 -8.86 -1.86 -3.66
C ASN A 60 -10.06 -2.12 -4.57
N ARG A 61 -10.40 -3.40 -4.78
CA ARG A 61 -11.56 -3.82 -5.57
C ARG A 61 -12.90 -3.34 -5.01
N ARG A 62 -12.95 -2.99 -3.72
CA ARG A 62 -14.15 -2.45 -3.06
C ARG A 62 -14.29 -0.93 -3.24
N GLY A 63 -13.22 -0.25 -3.66
CA GLY A 63 -13.19 1.21 -3.80
C GLY A 63 -14.00 1.72 -5.00
N THR A 64 -14.49 2.95 -4.88
CA THR A 64 -15.19 3.65 -5.98
C THR A 64 -14.32 3.79 -7.22
N THR A 65 -13.01 3.96 -7.05
CA THR A 65 -12.07 4.06 -8.16
C THR A 65 -12.02 2.81 -9.02
N TRP A 66 -12.10 1.62 -8.42
CA TRP A 66 -12.16 0.34 -9.14
C TRP A 66 -13.51 0.14 -9.82
N ARG A 67 -14.61 0.46 -9.11
CA ARG A 67 -15.97 0.36 -9.68
C ARG A 67 -16.17 1.27 -10.89
N GLY A 68 -15.52 2.43 -10.91
CA GLY A 68 -15.54 3.37 -12.03
C GLY A 68 -14.55 3.08 -13.16
N LEU A 69 -13.83 1.94 -13.14
CA LEU A 69 -13.03 1.51 -14.28
C LEU A 69 -13.93 0.88 -15.35
N SER A 70 -13.53 1.04 -16.62
CA SER A 70 -14.11 0.27 -17.71
C SER A 70 -13.76 -1.21 -17.55
N ASP A 71 -14.56 -2.07 -18.18
CA ASP A 71 -14.34 -3.51 -18.08
C ASP A 71 -13.01 -3.93 -18.72
N THR A 72 -12.55 -3.23 -19.77
CA THR A 72 -11.21 -3.41 -20.36
C THR A 72 -10.09 -3.28 -19.31
N TYR A 73 -10.12 -2.24 -18.46
CA TYR A 73 -9.09 -2.08 -17.43
C TYR A 73 -9.20 -3.12 -16.32
N LYS A 74 -10.41 -3.60 -16.02
CA LYS A 74 -10.61 -4.68 -15.04
C LYS A 74 -10.07 -6.02 -15.57
N ASP A 75 -10.29 -6.29 -16.85
CA ASP A 75 -9.80 -7.48 -17.54
C ASP A 75 -8.27 -7.48 -17.62
N GLU A 76 -7.66 -6.34 -17.99
CA GLU A 76 -6.21 -6.16 -17.98
C GLU A 76 -5.61 -6.40 -16.59
N ALA A 77 -6.28 -5.90 -15.55
CA ALA A 77 -5.91 -6.11 -14.16
C ALA A 77 -6.08 -7.57 -13.67
N GLY A 78 -6.63 -8.46 -14.49
CA GLY A 78 -6.61 -9.91 -14.24
C GLY A 78 -5.22 -10.53 -14.40
N SER A 79 -4.30 -9.85 -15.08
CA SER A 79 -2.89 -10.26 -15.21
C SER A 79 -1.98 -9.43 -14.32
N THR A 80 -0.87 -10.00 -13.85
CA THR A 80 0.13 -9.27 -13.06
C THR A 80 0.68 -8.04 -13.79
N ALA A 81 1.01 -8.18 -15.08
CA ALA A 81 1.56 -7.09 -15.87
C ALA A 81 0.53 -5.95 -16.06
N GLY A 82 -0.72 -6.28 -16.42
CA GLY A 82 -1.77 -5.28 -16.61
C GLY A 82 -2.17 -4.61 -15.30
N ALA A 83 -2.23 -5.36 -14.20
CA ALA A 83 -2.51 -4.81 -12.88
C ALA A 83 -1.42 -3.82 -12.42
N ILE A 84 -0.13 -4.15 -12.64
CA ILE A 84 0.98 -3.24 -12.36
C ILE A 84 0.86 -1.98 -13.21
N ALA A 85 0.64 -2.11 -14.52
CA ALA A 85 0.50 -0.97 -15.42
C ALA A 85 -0.65 -0.04 -14.97
N LEU A 86 -1.79 -0.64 -14.59
CA LEU A 86 -2.94 0.09 -14.09
C LEU A 86 -2.64 0.79 -12.75
N MET A 87 -1.92 0.14 -11.82
CA MET A 87 -1.52 0.73 -10.55
C MET A 87 -0.54 1.91 -10.73
N ILE A 88 0.37 1.83 -11.69
CA ILE A 88 1.28 2.93 -12.04
C ILE A 88 0.49 4.08 -12.67
N HIS A 89 -0.41 3.78 -13.60
CA HIS A 89 -1.22 4.79 -14.26
C HIS A 89 -2.21 5.46 -13.29
N LYS A 90 -2.81 4.69 -12.39
CA LYS A 90 -3.83 5.15 -11.44
C LYS A 90 -3.56 4.67 -10.00
N PRO A 91 -2.55 5.22 -9.29
CA PRO A 91 -2.17 4.77 -7.94
C PRO A 91 -3.29 4.82 -6.91
N SER A 92 -4.34 5.60 -7.16
CA SER A 92 -5.54 5.67 -6.31
C SER A 92 -6.27 4.33 -6.15
N ILE A 93 -6.09 3.35 -7.05
CA ILE A 93 -6.69 2.02 -6.90
C ILE A 93 -5.95 1.14 -5.90
N ILE A 94 -4.72 1.47 -5.54
CA ILE A 94 -3.92 0.69 -4.60
C ILE A 94 -4.52 0.86 -3.20
N LYS A 95 -4.64 -0.24 -2.44
CA LYS A 95 -5.01 -0.19 -1.02
C LYS A 95 -3.99 0.63 -0.25
N ARG A 96 -4.49 1.46 0.65
CA ARG A 96 -3.69 2.42 1.41
C ARG A 96 -4.14 2.43 2.88
N PRO A 97 -3.21 2.56 3.83
CA PRO A 97 -1.75 2.53 3.66
C PRO A 97 -1.21 1.14 3.28
N VAL A 98 -0.07 1.07 2.59
CA VAL A 98 0.73 -0.17 2.52
C VAL A 98 1.86 -0.04 3.53
N LEU A 99 1.88 -0.91 4.54
CA LEU A 99 2.92 -0.96 5.56
C LEU A 99 4.00 -1.95 5.12
N VAL A 100 5.21 -1.46 4.91
CA VAL A 100 6.38 -2.27 4.58
C VAL A 100 7.36 -2.22 5.73
N VAL A 101 7.80 -3.38 6.20
CA VAL A 101 8.80 -3.52 7.26
C VAL A 101 9.93 -4.42 6.75
N ASN A 102 11.15 -3.90 6.77
CA ASN A 102 12.34 -4.58 6.24
C ASN A 102 12.16 -5.06 4.79
N GLY A 103 11.56 -4.21 3.96
CA GLY A 103 11.30 -4.49 2.55
C GLY A 103 10.16 -5.47 2.28
N ARG A 104 9.44 -5.93 3.31
CA ARG A 104 8.30 -6.85 3.16
C ARG A 104 6.97 -6.20 3.52
N VAL A 105 5.93 -6.49 2.76
CA VAL A 105 4.58 -6.01 3.05
C VAL A 105 4.05 -6.74 4.29
N LYS A 106 3.66 -5.98 5.32
CA LYS A 106 3.10 -6.51 6.58
C LYS A 106 1.62 -6.21 6.75
N SER A 107 1.14 -5.09 6.20
CA SER A 107 -0.27 -4.75 6.24
C SER A 107 -0.70 -3.98 5.01
N LEU A 108 -1.95 -4.23 4.59
CA LEU A 108 -2.66 -3.50 3.55
C LEU A 108 -3.89 -2.85 4.19
N GLY A 109 -3.78 -1.58 4.51
CA GLY A 109 -4.72 -0.85 5.36
C GLY A 109 -4.18 -0.65 6.77
N PHE A 110 -4.87 0.21 7.52
CA PHE A 110 -4.62 0.41 8.94
C PHE A 110 -5.52 -0.53 9.75
N ASP A 111 -4.91 -1.23 10.69
CA ASP A 111 -5.53 -2.16 11.62
C ASP A 111 -4.70 -2.12 12.90
N ALA A 112 -5.29 -1.64 14.00
CA ALA A 112 -4.55 -1.40 15.24
C ALA A 112 -4.01 -2.71 15.83
N ASP A 113 -4.82 -3.77 15.85
CA ASP A 113 -4.44 -5.08 16.40
C ASP A 113 -3.25 -5.68 15.64
N LYS A 114 -3.23 -5.51 14.31
CA LYS A 114 -2.09 -5.95 13.49
C LYS A 114 -0.83 -5.13 13.75
N TYR A 115 -0.97 -3.82 13.94
CA TYR A 115 0.17 -2.95 14.22
C TYR A 115 0.76 -3.26 15.59
N GLU A 116 -0.10 -3.47 16.58
CA GLU A 116 0.30 -3.88 17.93
C GLU A 116 1.10 -5.20 17.87
N ALA A 117 0.59 -6.23 17.21
CA ALA A 117 1.31 -7.51 17.05
C ALA A 117 2.64 -7.42 16.25
N LEU A 118 2.89 -6.34 15.50
CA LEU A 118 4.10 -6.14 14.70
C LEU A 118 5.19 -5.36 15.44
N PHE A 119 4.80 -4.47 16.35
CA PHE A 119 5.67 -3.47 16.96
C PHE A 119 5.72 -3.51 18.49
N VAL A 120 4.75 -4.12 19.16
CA VAL A 120 4.69 -4.36 20.61
C VAL A 120 5.03 -5.82 20.90
#